data_AF-A0A851BAI2-F1
#
_entry.id   AF-A0A851BAI2-F1
#
_cell.length_a   1.000
_cell.length_b   1.000
_cell.length_c   1.000
_cell.angle_alpha   90.00
_cell.angle_beta   90.00
_cell.angle_gamma   90.00
#
_symmetry.space_group_name_H-M   'P 1'
#
loop_
_entity.id
_entity.type
_entity.pdbx_description
1 polymer ?
#
loop_
_entity_poly.entity_id
_entity_poly.type
_entity_poly.pdbx_seq_one_letter_code
_entity_poly.pdbx_strand_id
1 'polypeptide(L)'
;RRLESNERERQRMHKLNNAFQALREVIPHVRAENKLSKIETLTLAKNYIKSLTSIILNMSNGHFPAVEGMGGAWGSKLYQHYQQQQGEDDHEEHLQKYST
;
A
#
# COMPACT_ATOMS: atom_id res chain seq x y z
N ARG A 1 -36.28 10.65 -1.19
CA ARG A 1 -35.59 9.87 -2.27
C ARG A 1 -34.26 10.47 -2.74
N ARG A 2 -34.22 11.61 -3.48
CA ARG A 2 -32.92 12.20 -3.94
C ARG A 2 -32.03 12.66 -2.78
N LEU A 3 -32.61 13.32 -1.78
CA LEU A 3 -31.89 13.77 -0.59
C LEU A 3 -31.25 12.61 0.19
N GLU A 4 -31.99 11.54 0.45
CA GLU A 4 -31.45 10.32 1.10
C GLU A 4 -30.34 9.67 0.28
N SER A 5 -30.45 9.65 -1.06
CA SER A 5 -29.42 9.10 -1.91
C SER A 5 -28.13 9.91 -1.86
N ASN A 6 -28.25 11.25 -1.88
CA ASN A 6 -27.11 12.16 -1.77
C ASN A 6 -26.42 12.01 -0.41
N GLU A 7 -27.20 11.85 0.66
CA GLU A 7 -26.66 11.66 2.00
C GLU A 7 -25.90 10.34 2.14
N ARG A 8 -26.44 9.25 1.57
CA ARG A 8 -25.71 7.97 1.54
C ARG A 8 -24.38 8.06 0.81
N GLU A 9 -24.33 8.74 -0.34
CA GLU A 9 -23.07 8.89 -1.07
C GLU A 9 -22.07 9.75 -0.30
N ARG A 10 -22.55 10.80 0.39
CA ARG A 10 -21.71 11.60 1.29
C ARG A 10 -21.09 10.75 2.40
N GLN A 11 -21.89 9.91 3.05
CA GLN A 11 -21.41 8.98 4.07
C GLN A 11 -20.43 7.95 3.51
N ARG A 12 -20.65 7.43 2.30
CA ARG A 12 -19.72 6.53 1.60
C ARG A 12 -18.37 7.21 1.37
N MET A 13 -18.40 8.46 0.88
CA MET A 13 -17.20 9.25 0.66
C MET A 13 -16.47 9.61 1.96
N HIS A 14 -17.19 9.90 3.05
CA HIS A 14 -16.59 10.10 4.37
C HIS A 14 -15.84 8.85 4.84
N LYS A 15 -16.44 7.66 4.72
CA LYS A 15 -15.77 6.39 5.06
C LYS A 15 -14.51 6.17 4.24
N LEU A 16 -14.57 6.42 2.93
CA LEU A 16 -13.41 6.30 2.04
C LEU A 16 -12.29 7.26 2.42
N ASN A 17 -12.63 8.53 2.68
CA ASN A 17 -11.64 9.54 3.04
C ASN A 17 -10.99 9.25 4.40
N ASN A 18 -11.74 8.72 5.36
CA ASN A 18 -11.21 8.29 6.66
C ASN A 18 -10.23 7.13 6.50
N ALA A 19 -10.54 6.13 5.67
CA ALA A 19 -9.61 5.04 5.38
C ALA A 19 -8.33 5.54 4.70
N PHE A 20 -8.45 6.49 3.76
CA PHE A 20 -7.31 7.15 3.13
C PHE A 20 -6.46 7.95 4.12
N GLN A 21 -7.07 8.56 5.13
CA GLN A 21 -6.36 9.28 6.18
C GLN A 21 -5.59 8.31 7.08
N ALA A 22 -6.23 7.24 7.54
CA ALA A 22 -5.57 6.18 8.30
C ALA A 22 -4.39 5.55 7.53
N LEU A 23 -4.51 5.41 6.21
CA LEU A 23 -3.39 4.94 5.38
C LEU A 23 -2.21 5.91 5.38
N ARG A 24 -2.45 7.24 5.39
CA ARG A 24 -1.35 8.23 5.45
C ARG A 24 -0.60 8.16 6.78
N GLU A 25 -1.31 7.91 7.87
CA GLU A 25 -0.75 7.87 9.22
C GLU A 25 0.26 6.72 9.41
N VAL A 26 0.16 5.66 8.62
CA VAL A 26 1.08 4.51 8.69
C VAL A 26 2.24 4.58 7.69
N ILE A 27 2.26 5.57 6.78
CA ILE A 27 3.36 5.74 5.82
C ILE A 27 4.52 6.48 6.51
N PRO A 28 5.74 5.94 6.50
CA PRO A 28 6.87 6.55 7.18
C PRO A 28 7.27 7.89 6.54
N HIS A 29 7.83 8.79 7.34
CA HIS A 29 8.38 10.09 6.92
C HIS A 29 7.40 11.09 6.29
N VAL A 30 6.10 10.80 6.29
CA VAL A 30 5.06 11.76 5.94
C VAL A 30 4.81 12.65 7.16
N ARG A 31 5.31 13.89 7.12
CA ARG A 31 4.99 14.87 8.18
C ARG A 31 3.48 15.10 8.17
N ALA A 32 2.86 15.15 9.35
CA ALA A 32 1.42 15.36 9.51
C ALA A 32 0.91 16.64 8.82
N GLU A 33 1.82 17.60 8.59
CA GLU A 33 1.56 18.90 7.97
C GLU A 33 1.43 18.82 6.44
N ASN A 34 1.99 17.79 5.78
CA ASN A 34 1.96 17.64 4.32
C ASN A 34 1.01 16.52 3.90
N LYS A 35 -0.23 16.88 3.59
CA LYS A 35 -1.25 15.92 3.14
C LYS A 35 -0.92 15.42 1.73
N LEU A 36 -0.44 14.19 1.64
CA LEU A 36 -0.23 13.48 0.38
C LEU A 36 -1.50 13.42 -0.47
N SER A 37 -1.36 13.55 -1.79
CA SER A 37 -2.42 13.24 -2.74
C SER A 37 -2.81 11.76 -2.66
N LYS A 38 -3.96 11.39 -3.26
CA LYS A 38 -4.41 9.98 -3.27
C LYS A 38 -3.42 9.08 -4.00
N ILE A 39 -2.86 9.54 -5.11
CA ILE A 39 -1.90 8.75 -5.88
C ILE A 39 -0.61 8.55 -5.11
N GLU A 40 -0.03 9.63 -4.55
CA GLU A 40 1.19 9.54 -3.73
C GLU A 40 0.98 8.63 -2.52
N THR A 41 -0.17 8.72 -1.85
CA THR A 41 -0.50 7.84 -0.71
C THR A 41 -0.49 6.37 -1.15
N LEU A 42 -1.09 6.03 -2.28
CA LEU A 42 -1.15 4.66 -2.78
C LEU A 42 0.23 4.15 -3.24
N THR A 43 0.99 5.00 -3.94
CA THR A 43 2.35 4.68 -4.40
C THR A 43 3.28 4.43 -3.21
N LEU A 44 3.31 5.33 -2.23
CA LEU A 44 4.15 5.19 -1.06
C LEU A 44 3.72 4.01 -0.19
N ALA A 45 2.41 3.74 -0.04
CA ALA A 45 1.93 2.56 0.69
C ALA A 45 2.39 1.25 0.02
N LYS A 46 2.27 1.15 -1.32
CA LYS A 46 2.77 -0.01 -2.09
C LYS A 46 4.27 -0.20 -1.87
N ASN A 47 5.05 0.89 -2.01
CA ASN A 47 6.50 0.84 -1.85
C ASN A 47 6.90 0.48 -0.42
N TYR A 48 6.17 1.01 0.58
CA TYR A 48 6.44 0.68 1.97
C TYR A 48 6.20 -0.80 2.28
N ILE A 49 5.11 -1.40 1.78
CA ILE A 49 4.86 -2.84 1.90
C ILE A 49 6.00 -3.63 1.23
N LYS A 50 6.44 -3.23 0.03
CA LYS A 50 7.58 -3.86 -0.67
C LYS A 50 8.86 -3.79 0.18
N SER A 51 9.18 -2.63 0.74
CA SER A 51 10.38 -2.43 1.58
C SER A 51 10.33 -3.27 2.84
N LEU A 52 9.21 -3.28 3.57
CA LEU A 52 9.06 -4.12 4.76
C LEU A 52 9.19 -5.61 4.43
N THR A 53 8.59 -6.03 3.32
CA THR A 53 8.68 -7.42 2.84
C THR A 53 10.14 -7.80 2.55
N SER A 54 10.88 -6.93 1.86
CA SER A 54 12.31 -7.11 1.59
C SER A 54 13.13 -7.21 2.89
N ILE A 55 12.92 -6.29 3.83
CA ILE A 55 13.62 -6.28 5.12
C ILE A 55 13.40 -7.60 5.87
N ILE A 56 12.15 -8.08 5.96
CA ILE A 56 11.82 -9.33 6.64
C ILE A 56 12.47 -10.55 5.96
N LEU A 57 12.44 -10.60 4.62
CA LEU A 57 13.07 -11.70 3.86
C LEU A 57 14.59 -11.71 4.02
N ASN A 58 15.22 -10.53 3.98
CA ASN A 58 16.66 -10.39 4.13
C ASN A 58 17.13 -10.74 5.55
N MET A 59 16.40 -10.31 6.58
CA MET A 59 16.70 -10.63 7.98
C MET A 59 16.59 -12.12 8.29
N SER A 60 15.85 -12.86 7.48
CA SER A 60 15.51 -14.25 7.74
C SER A 60 16.24 -15.24 6.82
N ASN A 61 17.30 -14.80 6.14
CA ASN A 61 18.04 -15.60 5.14
C ASN A 61 17.12 -16.18 4.04
N GLY A 62 16.02 -15.50 3.71
CA GLY A 62 14.99 -15.96 2.79
C GLY A 62 13.94 -16.90 3.42
N HIS A 63 13.99 -17.14 4.72
CA HIS A 63 13.07 -17.99 5.47
C HIS A 63 12.12 -17.17 6.34
N PHE A 64 10.96 -16.78 5.82
CA PHE A 64 9.96 -16.02 6.56
C PHE A 64 9.74 -16.61 7.98
N PRO A 65 9.87 -15.82 9.07
CA PRO A 65 9.65 -16.36 10.40
C PRO A 65 8.25 -16.95 10.42
N ALA A 66 8.14 -18.21 10.80
CA ALA A 66 6.88 -18.92 10.88
C ALA A 66 5.99 -18.19 11.90
N VAL A 67 5.22 -17.21 11.43
CA VAL A 67 4.09 -16.66 12.16
C VAL A 67 3.15 -17.85 12.30
N GLU A 68 3.01 -18.35 13.53
CA GLU A 68 2.22 -19.54 13.86
C GLU A 68 0.85 -19.45 13.19
N GLY A 69 0.65 -20.23 12.11
CA GLY A 69 -0.56 -20.23 11.30
C GLY A 69 -0.35 -20.06 9.79
N MET A 70 0.77 -19.48 9.34
CA MET A 70 1.09 -19.33 7.91
C MET A 70 2.13 -20.39 7.51
N GLY A 71 1.67 -21.57 7.09
CA GLY A 71 2.55 -22.69 6.72
C GLY A 71 3.63 -22.29 5.71
N GLY A 72 4.84 -22.87 5.84
CA GLY A 72 6.06 -22.48 5.11
C GLY A 72 5.95 -22.39 3.58
N ALA A 73 4.88 -22.93 2.98
CA ALA A 73 4.54 -22.76 1.57
C ALA A 73 4.25 -21.30 1.17
N TRP A 74 3.62 -20.50 2.06
CA TRP A 74 3.30 -19.10 1.77
C TRP A 74 4.55 -18.21 1.75
N GLY A 75 5.53 -18.48 2.62
CA GLY A 75 6.83 -17.79 2.61
C GLY A 75 7.56 -17.98 1.29
N SER A 76 7.66 -19.22 0.81
CA SER A 76 8.30 -19.53 -0.49
C SER A 76 7.56 -18.90 -1.67
N LYS A 77 6.21 -18.91 -1.66
CA LYS A 77 5.40 -18.32 -2.73
C LYS A 77 5.49 -16.79 -2.75
N LEU A 78 5.56 -16.16 -1.59
CA LEU A 78 5.74 -14.71 -1.45
C LEU A 78 7.12 -14.28 -1.97
N TYR A 79 8.18 -15.03 -1.62
CA TYR A 79 9.54 -14.76 -2.10
C TYR A 79 9.64 -14.88 -3.62
N GLN A 80 9.06 -15.93 -4.20
CA GLN A 80 9.02 -16.12 -5.64
C GLN A 80 8.26 -14.98 -6.36
N HIS A 81 7.12 -14.55 -5.79
CA HIS A 81 6.35 -13.45 -6.33
C HIS A 81 7.06 -12.09 -6.19
N TYR A 82 7.77 -11.88 -5.07
CA TYR A 82 8.61 -10.69 -4.87
C TYR A 82 9.72 -10.59 -5.92
N GLN A 83 10.39 -11.70 -6.24
CA GLN A 83 11.41 -11.73 -7.31
C GLN A 83 10.81 -11.46 -8.70
N GLN A 84 9.63 -12.01 -8.99
CA GLN A 84 8.95 -11.81 -10.28
C GLN A 84 8.62 -10.32 -10.54
N GLN A 85 8.31 -9.55 -9.49
CA GLN A 85 7.92 -8.14 -9.61
C GLN A 85 9.08 -7.15 -9.70
N GLN A 86 10.34 -7.56 -9.54
CA GLN A 86 11.49 -6.66 -9.68
C GLN A 86 11.71 -6.16 -11.12
N GLY A 87 11.03 -6.73 -12.12
CA GLY A 87 11.08 -6.28 -13.52
C GLY A 87 10.00 -5.29 -13.94
N GLU A 88 9.09 -4.86 -13.05
CA GLU A 88 7.94 -3.99 -13.39
C GLU A 88 8.02 -2.57 -12.80
N ASP A 89 9.17 -2.17 -12.24
CA ASP A 89 9.34 -0.85 -11.59
C ASP A 89 9.69 0.30 -12.58
N ASP A 90 9.54 0.10 -13.89
CA ASP A 90 9.66 1.16 -14.93
C ASP A 90 8.33 1.93 -15.18
N HIS A 91 7.32 1.80 -14.31
CA HIS A 91 6.02 2.46 -14.49
C HIS A 91 5.81 3.75 -13.69
N GLU A 92 6.87 4.33 -13.13
CA GLU A 92 6.81 5.65 -12.50
C GLU A 92 6.61 6.78 -13.54
N GLU A 93 7.00 6.55 -14.80
CA GLU A 93 6.84 7.51 -15.91
C GLU A 93 5.37 7.73 -16.31
N HIS A 94 4.51 6.74 -16.13
CA HIS A 94 3.12 6.78 -16.60
C HIS A 94 2.18 7.63 -15.72
N LEU A 95 2.62 8.04 -14.53
CA LEU A 95 1.82 8.82 -13.59
C LEU A 95 2.05 10.34 -13.70
N GLN A 96 3.15 10.77 -14.31
CA GLN A 96 3.40 12.19 -14.59
C GLN A 96 2.32 12.79 -15.50
N LYS A 97 1.71 11.99 -16.39
CA LYS A 97 0.62 12.44 -17.28
C LYS A 97 -0.69 12.82 -16.56
N TYR A 98 -0.79 12.51 -15.25
CA TYR A 98 -1.94 12.86 -14.42
C TYR A 98 -1.60 13.89 -13.33
N SER A 99 -0.36 14.39 -13.29
CA SER A 99 -0.03 15.57 -12.50
C SER A 99 -0.52 16.81 -13.24
N THR A 100 -1.33 17.63 -12.56
CA THR A 100 -1.69 18.97 -13.06
C THR A 100 -0.55 19.94 -12.80
#